data_AF-A0AAD5MKH6-F1
#
_entry.id   AF-A0AAD5MKH6-F1
#
_cell.length_a   1.000
_cell.length_b   1.000
_cell.length_c   1.000
_cell.angle_alpha   90.00
_cell.angle_beta   90.00
_cell.angle_gamma   90.00
#
_symmetry.space_group_name_H-M   'P 1'
#
loop_
_entity.id
_entity.type
_entity.pdbx_description
1 polymer ?
#
loop_
_entity_poly.entity_id
_entity_poly.type
_entity_poly.pdbx_seq_one_letter_code
_entity_poly.pdbx_strand_id
1 'polypeptide(L)'
;MGANYKSRLVLTMSAATQLCEQLGEMIKFNETLPENAEANAENGTLKSDMLVCDARRYYLDLRENKRGRFLRIAQTVCYTAYEPHSDRHPSSGNK
;
A
#
# COMPACT_ATOMS: atom_id res chain seq x y z
N MET A 1 -24.02 5.48 17.76
CA MET A 1 -23.94 6.25 16.50
C MET A 1 -22.79 5.70 15.68
N GLY A 2 -23.07 4.87 14.67
CA GLY A 2 -22.02 4.32 13.80
C GLY A 2 -21.55 5.39 12.83
N ALA A 3 -20.35 5.92 13.02
CA ALA A 3 -19.75 6.82 12.05
C ALA A 3 -19.57 6.05 10.73
N ASN A 4 -20.18 6.58 9.67
CA ASN A 4 -20.04 6.10 8.30
C ASN A 4 -18.62 6.44 7.82
N TYR A 5 -17.62 5.67 8.25
CA TYR A 5 -16.25 5.80 7.77
C TYR A 5 -16.21 5.34 6.31
N LYS A 6 -16.47 6.26 5.38
CA LYS A 6 -16.27 6.02 3.96
C LYS A 6 -14.77 5.86 3.72
N SER A 7 -14.29 4.63 3.61
CA SER A 7 -12.92 4.34 3.16
C SER A 7 -12.70 5.01 1.80
N ARG A 8 -11.89 6.06 1.76
CA ARG A 8 -11.60 6.85 0.57
C ARG A 8 -10.10 6.88 0.33
N LEU A 9 -9.70 6.51 -0.88
CA LEU A 9 -8.33 6.60 -1.38
C LEU A 9 -8.25 7.80 -2.33
N VAL A 10 -7.25 8.68 -2.16
CA VAL A 10 -7.03 9.83 -3.05
C VAL A 10 -5.66 9.70 -3.67
N LEU A 11 -5.63 9.69 -5.01
CA LEU A 11 -4.47 9.35 -5.82
C LEU A 11 -4.13 10.51 -6.77
N THR A 12 -2.86 10.64 -7.12
CA THR A 12 -2.46 11.38 -8.31
C THR A 12 -2.81 10.58 -9.56
N MET A 13 -2.92 11.24 -10.73
CA MET A 13 -3.18 10.53 -11.99
C MET A 13 -2.07 9.53 -12.33
N SER A 14 -0.80 9.86 -12.03
CA SER A 14 0.33 8.94 -12.22
C SER A 14 0.24 7.69 -11.34
N ALA A 15 -0.18 7.85 -10.08
CA ALA A 15 -0.43 6.72 -9.18
C ALA A 15 -1.63 5.88 -9.66
N ALA A 16 -2.67 6.52 -10.19
CA ALA A 16 -3.84 5.82 -10.73
C ALA A 16 -3.48 4.95 -11.96
N THR A 17 -2.65 5.45 -12.88
CA THR A 17 -2.19 4.66 -14.03
C THR A 17 -1.41 3.43 -13.60
N GLN A 18 -0.43 3.60 -12.70
CA GLN A 18 0.35 2.47 -12.20
C GLN A 18 -0.52 1.48 -11.42
N LEU A 19 -1.51 1.97 -10.67
CA LEU A 19 -2.48 1.10 -10.00
C LEU A 19 -3.26 0.25 -11.01
N CYS A 20 -3.74 0.84 -12.12
CA CYS A 20 -4.44 0.10 -13.17
C CYS A 20 -3.56 -0.98 -13.82
N GLU A 21 -2.29 -0.71 -14.06
CA GLU A 21 -1.34 -1.71 -14.57
C GLU A 21 -1.18 -2.87 -13.59
N GLN A 22 -1.01 -2.57 -12.30
CA GLN A 22 -0.92 -3.58 -11.25
C GLN A 22 -2.21 -4.40 -11.10
N LEU A 23 -3.38 -3.77 -11.27
CA LEU A 23 -4.66 -4.49 -11.30
C LEU A 23 -4.73 -5.50 -12.45
N GLY A 24 -4.16 -5.17 -13.61
CA GLY A 24 -4.05 -6.09 -14.74
C GLY A 24 -3.29 -7.37 -14.39
N GLU A 25 -2.13 -7.24 -13.74
CA GLU A 25 -1.34 -8.39 -13.28
C GLU A 25 -2.06 -9.19 -12.18
N MET A 26 -2.76 -8.53 -11.27
CA MET A 26 -3.57 -9.19 -10.24
C MET A 26 -4.73 -10.01 -10.83
N ILE A 27 -5.37 -9.52 -11.89
CA ILE A 27 -6.44 -10.26 -12.59
C ILE A 27 -5.87 -11.53 -13.22
N LYS A 28 -4.75 -11.43 -13.94
CA LYS A 28 -4.09 -12.60 -14.54
C LYS A 28 -3.73 -13.64 -13.48
N PHE A 29 -3.20 -13.21 -12.33
CA PHE A 29 -2.91 -14.12 -11.23
C PHE A 29 -4.19 -14.72 -10.62
N ASN A 30 -5.27 -13.94 -10.50
CA ASN A 30 -6.54 -14.45 -9.99
C ASN A 30 -7.15 -15.55 -10.88
N GLU A 31 -6.99 -15.47 -12.20
CA GLU A 31 -7.48 -16.47 -13.16
C GLU A 31 -6.76 -17.82 -13.05
N THR A 32 -5.52 -17.84 -12.56
CA THR A 32 -4.74 -19.08 -12.42
C THR A 32 -4.96 -19.81 -11.09
N LEU A 33 -5.68 -19.19 -10.16
CA LEU A 33 -5.86 -19.71 -8.80
C LEU A 33 -7.05 -20.69 -8.71
N PRO A 34 -6.87 -21.89 -8.11
CA PRO A 34 -7.94 -22.87 -7.90
C PRO A 34 -8.98 -22.40 -6.87
N GLU A 35 -10.21 -22.92 -6.93
CA GLU A 35 -11.22 -22.69 -5.90
C GLU A 35 -10.71 -23.18 -4.53
N ASN A 36 -10.83 -22.35 -3.48
CA ASN A 36 -10.28 -22.55 -2.11
C ASN A 36 -8.75 -22.41 -1.97
N ALA A 37 -8.15 -21.39 -2.59
CA ALA A 37 -6.73 -21.09 -2.39
C ALA A 37 -6.40 -20.59 -0.96
N GLU A 38 -7.42 -20.18 -0.18
CA GLU A 38 -7.27 -19.72 1.21
C GLU A 38 -6.58 -20.76 2.13
N ALA A 39 -6.78 -22.06 1.87
CA ALA A 39 -6.28 -23.13 2.75
C ALA A 39 -4.75 -23.16 2.89
N ASN A 40 -4.04 -22.67 1.87
CA ASN A 40 -2.56 -22.64 1.85
C ASN A 40 -2.01 -21.22 2.09
N ALA A 41 -2.87 -20.25 2.35
CA ALA A 41 -2.53 -18.84 2.36
C ALA A 41 -2.30 -18.32 3.79
N GLU A 42 -1.20 -17.60 4.01
CA GLU A 42 -0.92 -16.97 5.30
C GLU A 42 -1.99 -15.92 5.60
N ASN A 43 -2.81 -16.18 6.62
CA ASN A 43 -3.97 -15.35 6.98
C ASN A 43 -4.95 -15.13 5.80
N GLY A 44 -5.01 -16.03 4.81
CA GLY A 44 -5.86 -15.84 3.62
C GLY A 44 -5.34 -14.81 2.61
N THR A 45 -4.06 -14.42 2.68
CA THR A 45 -3.41 -13.60 1.66
C THR A 45 -2.80 -14.46 0.56
N LEU A 46 -3.30 -14.30 -0.68
CA LEU A 46 -2.88 -15.07 -1.84
C LEU A 46 -1.68 -14.45 -2.56
N LYS A 47 -1.66 -13.12 -2.65
CA LYS A 47 -0.57 -12.34 -3.27
C LYS A 47 -0.55 -10.94 -2.68
N SER A 48 0.65 -10.43 -2.44
CA SER A 48 0.89 -9.05 -2.01
C SER A 48 1.85 -8.37 -2.97
N ASP A 49 1.54 -7.13 -3.32
CA ASP A 49 2.44 -6.23 -4.04
C ASP A 49 2.43 -4.84 -3.40
N MET A 50 3.42 -4.02 -3.78
CA MET A 50 3.56 -2.66 -3.29
C MET A 50 3.87 -1.71 -4.44
N LEU A 51 3.12 -0.62 -4.49
CA LEU A 51 3.39 0.51 -5.36
C LEU A 51 3.94 1.67 -4.54
N VAL A 52 5.02 2.30 -5.01
CA VAL A 52 5.51 3.56 -4.45
C VAL A 52 5.32 4.64 -5.49
N CYS A 53 4.60 5.70 -5.13
CA CYS A 53 4.43 6.86 -5.99
C CYS A 53 4.53 8.12 -5.13
N ASP A 54 5.40 9.05 -5.53
CA ASP A 54 5.78 10.22 -4.76
C ASP A 54 6.22 9.84 -3.33
N ALA A 55 5.61 10.47 -2.32
CA ALA A 55 5.81 10.16 -0.90
C ALA A 55 4.73 9.22 -0.35
N ARG A 56 4.14 8.34 -1.18
CA ARG A 56 3.07 7.43 -0.77
C ARG A 56 3.39 5.99 -1.16
N ARG A 57 3.11 5.07 -0.24
CA ARG A 57 3.13 3.62 -0.46
C ARG A 57 1.71 3.11 -0.51
N TYR A 58 1.40 2.32 -1.52
CA TYR A 58 0.15 1.60 -1.66
C TYR A 58 0.44 0.10 -1.59
N TYR A 59 -0.16 -0.57 -0.64
CA TYR A 59 -0.11 -2.02 -0.49
C TYR A 59 -1.34 -2.62 -1.15
N LEU A 60 -1.14 -3.63 -1.99
CA LEU A 60 -2.17 -4.35 -2.70
C LEU A 60 -2.13 -5.81 -2.26
N ASP A 61 -3.13 -6.24 -1.49
CA ASP A 61 -3.22 -7.63 -1.02
C ASP A 61 -4.43 -8.31 -1.66
N LEU A 62 -4.19 -9.26 -2.56
CA LEU A 62 -5.23 -10.17 -3.02
C LEU A 62 -5.45 -11.22 -1.92
N ARG A 63 -6.66 -11.24 -1.37
CA ARG A 63 -7.02 -12.11 -0.26
C ARG A 63 -8.27 -12.92 -0.60
N GLU A 64 -8.41 -14.06 0.06
CA GLU A 64 -9.59 -14.91 0.00
C GLU A 64 -10.17 -15.05 1.41
N ASN A 65 -11.50 -15.04 1.51
CA ASN A 65 -12.21 -15.39 2.72
C ASN A 65 -13.46 -16.20 2.35
N LYS A 66 -14.24 -16.61 3.35
CA LYS A 66 -15.50 -17.37 3.18
C LYS A 66 -16.54 -16.73 2.24
N ARG A 67 -16.44 -15.44 1.91
CA ARG A 67 -17.33 -14.72 0.98
C ARG A 67 -16.77 -14.64 -0.44
N GLY A 68 -15.53 -15.06 -0.65
CA GLY A 68 -14.81 -15.00 -1.92
C GLY A 68 -13.52 -14.19 -1.86
N ARG A 69 -12.96 -13.92 -3.03
CA ARG A 69 -11.71 -13.17 -3.20
C ARG A 69 -11.96 -11.66 -3.25
N PHE A 70 -11.03 -10.90 -2.69
CA PHE A 70 -11.08 -9.44 -2.69
C PHE A 70 -9.66 -8.87 -2.71
N LEU A 71 -9.52 -7.67 -3.28
CA LEU A 71 -8.28 -6.92 -3.22
C LEU A 71 -8.38 -5.86 -2.11
N ARG A 72 -7.47 -5.89 -1.15
CA ARG A 72 -7.30 -4.84 -0.15
C ARG A 72 -6.24 -3.86 -0.63
N ILE A 73 -6.60 -2.58 -0.70
CA ILE A 73 -5.66 -1.50 -0.99
C ILE A 73 -5.49 -0.64 0.26
N ALA A 74 -4.26 -0.52 0.75
CA ALA A 74 -3.93 0.32 1.90
C ALA A 74 -2.88 1.37 1.51
N GLN A 75 -3.09 2.62 1.89
CA GLN A 75 -2.16 3.72 1.65
C GLN A 75 -1.45 4.14 2.94
N THR A 76 -0.15 4.38 2.84
CA THR A 76 0.65 5.02 3.90
C THR A 76 1.50 6.15 3.32
N VAL A 77 1.82 7.13 4.16
CA VAL A 77 2.73 8.24 3.81
C VAL A 77 4.16 7.84 4.15
N CYS A 78 5.09 8.07 3.23
CA CYS A 78 6.52 7.97 3.46
C CYS A 78 7.01 9.27 4.11
N TYR A 79 7.23 9.28 5.42
CA TYR A 79 7.70 10.47 6.15
C TYR A 79 9.22 10.73 6.02
N THR A 80 9.90 10.12 5.05
CA THR A 80 11.35 10.28 4.87
C THR A 80 11.69 11.57 4.12
N ALA A 81 11.41 12.73 4.72
CA ALA A 81 11.96 14.02 4.30
C ALA A 81 11.97 15.07 5.44
N TYR A 82 11.98 14.64 6.71
CA TYR A 82 12.35 15.52 7.81
C TYR A 82 13.76 15.14 8.24
N GLU A 83 14.75 15.60 7.49
CA GLU A 83 16.06 15.83 8.07
C GLU A 83 15.85 16.99 9.07
N PRO A 84 15.92 16.78 10.39
CA PRO A 84 16.03 17.92 11.28
C PRO A 84 17.34 18.61 10.89
N HIS A 85 17.25 19.74 10.20
CA HIS A 85 18.37 20.65 10.00
C HIS A 85 18.93 20.93 11.40
N SER A 86 20.00 20.20 11.73
CA SER A 86 20.74 20.41 12.96
C SER A 86 21.43 21.74 12.74
N ASP A 87 20.82 22.76 13.32
CA ASP A 87 21.32 24.11 13.36
C ASP A 87 22.82 24.11 13.65
N ARG A 88 23.51 24.89 12.81
CA ARG A 88 24.93 25.21 12.91
C ARG A 88 25.21 25.67 14.33
N HIS A 89 26.02 24.93 15.08
CA HIS A 89 26.61 25.46 16.30
C HIS A 89 27.73 26.42 15.90
N PRO A 90 27.67 27.73 16.24
CA PRO A 90 28.80 28.62 16.02
C PRO A 90 29.95 28.20 16.95
N SER A 91 31.14 28.22 16.38
CA SER A 91 32.42 28.12 17.09
C SER A 91 32.48 29.16 18.21
N SER A 92 32.55 28.72 19.46
CA SER A 92 33.04 29.54 20.56
C SER A 92 34.49 29.16 20.81
N GLY A 93 35.39 29.94 20.22
CA GLY A 93 36.72 30.11 20.79
C GLY A 93 36.60 30.80 22.14
N ASN A 94 37.29 30.26 23.14
CA ASN A 94 37.99 30.96 24.24
C ASN A 94 38.11 30.00 25.44
N LYS A 95 39.33 29.48 25.65
CA LYS A 95 40.14 29.88 26.80
C LYS A 95 41.61 29.52 26.55
#